data_AF-A5BW62-F1
#
_entry.id   AF-A5BW62-F1
#
_cell.length_a   1.000
_cell.length_b   1.000
_cell.length_c   1.000
_cell.angle_alpha   90.00
_cell.angle_beta   90.00
_cell.angle_gamma   90.00
#
_symmetry.space_group_name_H-M   'P 1'
#
loop_
_entity.id
_entity.type
_entity.pdbx_description
1 polymer ?
#
loop_
_entity_poly.entity_id
_entity_poly.type
_entity_poly.pdbx_seq_one_letter_code
_entity_poly.pdbx_strand_id
1 'polypeptide(L)'
;MENGHKEDGDMEHPVKSSAHKVNPGKPASLTWQRKLNTKANTLTRFNLKLREIKHLISIIDPFSKRLVTSYHGVPLGGIGGGSIGRSYRGEFQRYQLFPRICEDSPVLANQFSVFVSRPNGKKSSTVLCPRNPEVLKGSASSGIGSWDWNLDGESCTYHALYPRAWTVYEGEPDPEISIISSQISPFIPHNYKESSFPVSVFKFTLSNSGKTSADITLLFTWANSVGGTSEFSGHHYNSKMKTKDGVHGVLLHHKTANGHPPVTFAIAAEETGDVHISECPCFLISGNSLGVTAKEMWQEIKQVS
;
A
#
# COMPACT_ATOMS: atom_id res chain seq x y z
N MET A 1 -9.20 -7.22 68.56
CA MET A 1 -8.74 -8.21 67.57
C MET A 1 -9.57 -7.97 66.31
N GLU A 2 -9.46 -6.85 65.60
CA GLU A 2 -8.26 -6.31 64.92
C GLU A 2 -7.52 -7.41 64.15
N ASN A 3 -7.80 -7.50 62.85
CA ASN A 3 -6.95 -8.12 61.84
C ASN A 3 -7.08 -7.25 60.58
N GLY A 4 -6.03 -6.46 60.34
CA GLY A 4 -5.98 -5.46 59.28
C GLY A 4 -5.86 -6.07 57.88
N HIS A 5 -6.59 -5.47 56.94
CA HIS A 5 -6.20 -5.51 55.55
C HIS A 5 -5.01 -4.57 55.36
N LYS A 6 -3.86 -5.14 54.96
CA LYS A 6 -2.79 -4.37 54.34
C LYS A 6 -3.17 -4.18 52.87
N GLU A 7 -3.38 -2.93 52.49
CA GLU A 7 -3.29 -2.51 51.10
C GLU A 7 -1.83 -2.67 50.68
N ASP A 8 -1.54 -3.68 49.87
CA ASP A 8 -0.28 -3.72 49.12
C ASP A 8 -0.41 -2.66 48.02
N GLY A 9 0.20 -1.51 48.27
CA GLY A 9 0.36 -0.47 47.27
C GLY A 9 1.21 -0.99 46.12
N ASP A 10 0.58 -1.13 44.95
CA ASP A 10 1.28 -1.29 43.67
C ASP A 10 2.15 -0.04 43.47
N MET A 11 3.43 -0.15 43.87
CA MET A 11 4.45 0.79 43.44
C MET A 11 4.63 0.61 41.94
N GLU A 12 3.97 1.47 41.16
CA GLU A 12 4.30 1.72 39.77
C GLU A 12 5.79 2.06 39.67
N HIS A 13 6.61 1.08 39.29
CA HIS A 13 7.96 1.35 38.85
C HIS A 13 7.87 2.14 37.54
N PRO A 14 8.37 3.40 37.49
CA PRO A 14 8.42 4.12 36.24
C PRO A 14 9.47 3.43 35.36
N VAL A 15 9.01 2.68 34.36
CA VAL A 15 9.87 2.25 33.27
C VAL A 15 10.39 3.51 32.61
N LYS A 16 11.60 3.92 32.98
CA LYS A 16 12.40 4.90 32.23
C LYS A 16 12.71 4.28 30.87
N SER A 17 11.73 4.34 29.97
CA SER A 17 11.96 4.27 28.53
C SER A 17 12.86 5.46 28.22
N SER A 18 14.16 5.21 28.07
CA SER A 18 15.03 6.16 27.41
C SER A 18 14.40 6.42 26.05
N ALA A 19 13.84 7.61 25.85
CA ALA A 19 13.23 8.02 24.60
C ALA A 19 14.32 8.14 23.54
N HIS A 20 14.81 7.00 23.05
CA HIS A 20 15.48 6.94 21.77
C HIS A 20 14.43 7.37 20.76
N LYS A 21 14.55 8.61 20.29
CA LYS A 21 13.69 9.19 19.26
C LYS A 21 13.88 8.34 18.00
N VAL A 22 13.00 7.35 17.81
CA VAL A 22 13.02 6.50 16.62
C VAL A 22 12.65 7.38 15.44
N ASN A 23 13.59 7.60 14.52
CA ASN A 23 13.30 8.30 13.28
C ASN A 23 12.49 7.35 12.37
N PRO A 24 11.20 7.61 12.12
CA PRO A 24 10.39 6.74 11.28
C PRO A 24 10.89 6.69 9.83
N GLY A 25 11.61 7.71 9.37
CA GLY A 25 12.21 7.77 8.03
C GLY A 25 13.53 7.01 7.89
N LYS A 26 13.99 6.27 8.91
CA LYS A 26 15.18 5.42 8.82
C LYS A 26 14.79 3.96 9.07
N PRO A 27 15.03 3.03 8.13
CA PRO A 27 14.82 1.61 8.38
C PRO A 27 15.62 1.12 9.60
N ALA A 28 15.04 0.21 10.38
CA ALA A 28 15.72 -0.42 11.51
C ALA A 28 16.88 -1.32 11.04
N SER A 29 17.88 -1.55 11.88
CA SER A 29 19.09 -2.31 11.51
C SER A 29 18.83 -3.80 11.21
N LEU A 30 17.85 -4.42 11.87
CA LEU A 30 17.55 -5.85 11.77
C LEU A 30 16.35 -6.16 10.86
N THR A 31 16.02 -5.27 9.91
CA THR A 31 14.94 -5.53 8.95
C THR A 31 15.31 -6.65 7.99
N TRP A 32 14.36 -7.50 7.62
CA TRP A 32 14.49 -8.28 6.39
C TRP A 32 14.54 -7.34 5.18
N GLN A 33 15.43 -7.59 4.22
CA GLN A 33 15.66 -6.68 3.10
C GLN A 33 15.54 -7.41 1.76
N ARG A 34 15.03 -6.72 0.75
CA ARG A 34 14.99 -7.22 -0.63
C ARG A 34 15.00 -6.08 -1.64
N LYS A 35 15.81 -6.20 -2.69
CA LYS A 35 15.79 -5.28 -3.84
C LYS A 35 14.50 -5.43 -4.64
N LEU A 36 13.97 -4.32 -5.14
CA LEU A 36 12.69 -4.32 -5.86
C LEU A 36 12.73 -5.06 -7.20
N ASN A 37 13.90 -5.07 -7.86
CA ASN A 37 14.11 -5.80 -9.12
C ASN A 37 14.40 -7.31 -8.94
N THR A 38 14.44 -7.82 -7.70
CA THR A 38 14.74 -9.23 -7.44
C THR A 38 13.71 -10.12 -8.14
N LYS A 39 14.16 -10.99 -9.05
CA LYS A 39 13.26 -11.96 -9.68
C LYS A 39 12.80 -13.00 -8.66
N ALA A 40 11.54 -13.42 -8.78
CA ALA A 40 11.04 -14.53 -7.97
C ALA A 40 11.82 -15.80 -8.28
N ASN A 41 12.30 -16.50 -7.25
CA ASN A 41 12.64 -17.90 -7.39
C ASN A 41 11.34 -18.67 -7.62
N THR A 42 11.27 -19.47 -8.67
CA THR A 42 10.17 -20.42 -8.87
C THR A 42 10.22 -21.41 -7.71
N LEU A 43 9.25 -21.33 -6.80
CA LEU A 43 9.13 -22.31 -5.74
C LEU A 43 8.92 -23.69 -6.37
N THR A 44 9.75 -24.65 -6.01
CA THR A 44 9.55 -26.05 -6.40
C THR A 44 8.24 -26.53 -5.77
N ARG A 45 7.29 -26.92 -6.61
CA ARG A 45 6.03 -27.51 -6.16
C ARG A 45 6.38 -28.80 -5.40
N PHE A 46 6.05 -28.87 -4.12
CA PHE A 46 6.09 -30.12 -3.39
C PHE A 46 4.78 -30.88 -3.67
N ASN A 47 4.89 -32.18 -3.94
CA ASN A 47 3.72 -33.02 -4.15
C ASN A 47 3.10 -33.37 -2.79
N LEU A 48 1.82 -33.05 -2.62
CA LEU A 48 1.05 -33.49 -1.47
C LEU A 48 0.62 -34.95 -1.66
N LYS A 49 0.77 -35.78 -0.62
CA LYS A 49 0.21 -37.13 -0.56
C LYS A 49 -1.30 -37.06 -0.39
N LEU A 50 -2.04 -38.07 -0.88
CA LEU A 50 -3.50 -38.14 -0.76
C LEU A 50 -3.99 -38.00 0.69
N ARG A 51 -3.23 -38.54 1.65
CA ARG A 51 -3.54 -38.40 3.09
C ARG A 51 -3.42 -36.94 3.55
N GLU A 52 -2.44 -36.19 3.07
CA GLU A 52 -2.25 -34.78 3.40
C GLU A 52 -3.36 -33.93 2.78
N ILE A 53 -3.75 -34.22 1.53
CA ILE A 53 -4.88 -33.57 0.85
C ILE A 53 -6.17 -33.71 1.68
N LYS A 54 -6.49 -34.91 2.19
CA LYS A 54 -7.68 -35.13 3.03
C LYS A 54 -7.69 -34.26 4.30
N HIS A 55 -6.53 -34.05 4.92
CA HIS A 55 -6.43 -33.17 6.09
C HIS A 55 -6.52 -31.69 5.68
N LEU A 56 -5.91 -31.33 4.55
CA LEU A 56 -5.86 -29.95 4.05
C LEU A 56 -7.20 -29.45 3.53
N ILE A 57 -8.08 -30.28 2.97
CA ILE A 57 -9.40 -29.85 2.45
C ILE A 57 -10.22 -29.05 3.49
N SER A 58 -9.99 -29.30 4.79
CA SER A 58 -10.65 -28.55 5.86
C SER A 58 -10.07 -27.15 6.15
N ILE A 59 -8.87 -26.84 5.65
CA ILE A 59 -8.07 -25.64 5.99
C ILE A 59 -7.69 -24.84 4.73
N ILE A 60 -7.30 -25.51 3.65
CA ILE A 60 -6.85 -24.94 2.38
C ILE A 60 -7.46 -25.78 1.26
N ASP A 61 -8.16 -25.14 0.32
CA ASP A 61 -8.60 -25.81 -0.91
C ASP A 61 -7.36 -26.21 -1.76
N PRO A 62 -7.03 -27.52 -1.85
CA PRO A 62 -5.84 -27.98 -2.57
C PRO A 62 -6.07 -28.02 -4.09
N PHE A 63 -7.30 -27.83 -4.56
CA PHE A 63 -7.68 -27.81 -5.97
C PHE A 63 -7.73 -26.39 -6.53
N SER A 64 -7.82 -25.39 -5.65
CA SER A 64 -7.67 -23.99 -6.04
C SER A 64 -6.26 -23.72 -6.60
N LYS A 65 -6.18 -23.25 -7.85
CA LYS A 65 -4.92 -22.78 -8.43
C LYS A 65 -4.57 -21.43 -7.80
N ARG A 66 -3.78 -21.45 -6.73
CA ARG A 66 -3.21 -20.23 -6.16
C ARG A 66 -2.10 -19.67 -7.06
N LEU A 67 -2.11 -18.37 -7.26
CA LEU A 67 -0.98 -17.65 -7.84
C LEU A 67 0.15 -17.65 -6.80
N VAL A 68 1.01 -18.67 -6.86
CA VAL A 68 2.17 -18.77 -5.98
C VAL A 68 3.24 -17.82 -6.51
N THR A 69 3.27 -16.60 -5.98
CA THR A 69 4.36 -15.65 -6.22
C THR A 69 5.29 -15.64 -5.00
N SER A 70 6.56 -15.31 -5.19
CA SER A 70 7.44 -14.96 -4.05
C SER A 70 7.48 -13.45 -3.80
N TYR A 71 6.56 -12.71 -4.43
CA TYR A 71 6.42 -11.26 -4.37
C TYR A 71 5.51 -10.90 -3.20
N HIS A 72 5.97 -11.03 -1.95
CA HIS A 72 5.17 -10.72 -0.76
C HIS A 72 5.88 -9.73 0.16
N GLY A 73 5.12 -9.11 1.05
CA GLY A 73 5.62 -8.16 2.04
C GLY A 73 4.76 -8.17 3.30
N VAL A 74 4.95 -7.16 4.13
CA VAL A 74 4.21 -6.98 5.39
C VAL A 74 2.76 -6.60 5.05
N PRO A 75 1.75 -7.30 5.61
CA PRO A 75 0.35 -7.01 5.33
C PRO A 75 -0.12 -5.70 5.96
N LEU A 76 -1.13 -5.13 5.35
CA LEU A 76 -1.84 -3.92 5.76
C LEU A 76 -3.14 -4.30 6.46
N GLY A 77 -3.51 -3.59 7.54
CA GLY A 77 -4.70 -3.84 8.34
C GLY A 77 -4.43 -4.42 9.73
N GLY A 78 -5.34 -4.14 10.66
CA GLY A 78 -5.33 -4.64 12.03
C GLY A 78 -5.94 -6.03 12.20
N ILE A 79 -5.89 -6.54 13.42
CA ILE A 79 -6.40 -7.85 13.82
C ILE A 79 -7.92 -7.90 13.62
N GLY A 80 -8.39 -8.86 12.82
CA GLY A 80 -9.83 -9.09 12.59
C GLY A 80 -10.50 -8.13 11.61
N GLY A 81 -9.84 -7.07 11.17
CA GLY A 81 -10.37 -6.10 10.19
C GLY A 81 -10.22 -6.51 8.72
N GLY A 82 -9.64 -7.69 8.46
CA GLY A 82 -9.16 -8.09 7.15
C GLY A 82 -7.77 -7.53 6.84
N SER A 83 -7.13 -8.05 5.79
CA SER A 83 -5.80 -7.55 5.39
C SER A 83 -5.63 -7.41 3.88
N ILE A 84 -4.72 -6.52 3.48
CA ILE A 84 -4.27 -6.36 2.10
C ILE A 84 -2.77 -6.56 2.08
N GLY A 85 -2.27 -7.49 1.28
CA GLY A 85 -0.85 -7.65 1.06
C GLY A 85 -0.28 -6.51 0.22
N ARG A 86 0.85 -5.94 0.63
CA ARG A 86 1.68 -5.11 -0.25
C ARG A 86 2.97 -5.85 -0.55
N SER A 87 3.23 -6.15 -1.82
CA SER A 87 4.46 -6.85 -2.22
C SER A 87 5.68 -5.95 -1.96
N TYR A 88 6.86 -6.54 -1.78
CA TYR A 88 8.10 -5.76 -1.69
C TYR A 88 8.37 -4.94 -2.96
N ARG A 89 7.69 -5.26 -4.08
CA ARG A 89 7.75 -4.51 -5.35
C ARG A 89 6.84 -3.29 -5.36
N GLY A 90 5.88 -3.20 -4.44
CA GLY A 90 4.95 -2.07 -4.32
C GLY A 90 3.49 -2.40 -4.67
N GLU A 91 3.22 -3.60 -5.18
CA GLU A 91 1.88 -4.01 -5.65
C GLU A 91 0.93 -4.30 -4.47
N PHE A 92 -0.31 -3.83 -4.54
CA PHE A 92 -1.37 -4.21 -3.61
C PHE A 92 -2.10 -5.45 -4.13
N GLN A 93 -2.08 -6.52 -3.36
CA GLN A 93 -2.53 -7.86 -3.75
C GLN A 93 -2.96 -8.66 -2.51
N ARG A 94 -3.37 -9.92 -2.69
CA ARG A 94 -3.76 -10.81 -1.57
C ARG A 94 -4.79 -10.16 -0.65
N TYR A 95 -5.92 -9.76 -1.23
CA TYR A 95 -7.00 -9.14 -0.46
C TYR A 95 -7.70 -10.24 0.35
N GLN A 96 -7.62 -10.12 1.67
CA GLN A 96 -8.23 -11.01 2.65
C GLN A 96 -9.24 -10.23 3.49
N LEU A 97 -10.19 -9.58 2.80
CA LEU A 97 -11.20 -8.74 3.42
C LEU A 97 -12.40 -9.53 3.94
N PHE A 98 -12.70 -10.66 3.29
CA PHE A 98 -13.78 -11.56 3.70
C PHE A 98 -13.22 -12.87 4.23
N PRO A 99 -13.82 -13.46 5.28
CA PRO A 99 -13.39 -14.74 5.80
C PRO A 99 -13.31 -15.80 4.69
N ARG A 100 -12.20 -16.56 4.69
CA ARG A 100 -11.91 -17.66 3.74
C ARG A 100 -11.65 -17.25 2.29
N ILE A 101 -11.76 -15.96 1.96
CA ILE A 101 -11.46 -15.44 0.63
C ILE A 101 -10.06 -14.82 0.63
N CYS A 102 -9.29 -15.13 -0.42
CA CYS A 102 -7.98 -14.55 -0.65
C CYS A 102 -7.85 -14.27 -2.15
N GLU A 103 -8.05 -13.01 -2.53
CA GLU A 103 -7.84 -12.58 -3.92
C GLU A 103 -6.34 -12.32 -4.13
N ASP A 104 -5.64 -13.33 -4.66
CA ASP A 104 -4.17 -13.32 -4.74
C ASP A 104 -3.62 -12.30 -5.75
N SER A 105 -4.37 -11.99 -6.81
CA SER A 105 -3.90 -11.14 -7.91
C SER A 105 -3.70 -9.69 -7.49
N PRO A 106 -2.68 -9.00 -8.03
CA PRO A 106 -2.48 -7.58 -7.79
C PRO A 106 -3.55 -6.73 -8.48
N VAL A 107 -4.01 -5.70 -7.79
CA VAL A 107 -4.83 -4.62 -8.37
C VAL A 107 -3.86 -3.53 -8.84
N LEU A 108 -3.45 -3.59 -10.10
CA LEU A 108 -2.33 -2.81 -10.63
C LEU A 108 -2.60 -1.30 -10.71
N ALA A 109 -3.86 -0.87 -10.61
CA ALA A 109 -4.24 0.54 -10.49
C ALA A 109 -3.96 1.13 -9.11
N ASN A 110 -3.77 0.30 -8.08
CA ASN A 110 -3.48 0.75 -6.73
C ASN A 110 -1.97 0.98 -6.62
N GLN A 111 -1.54 2.23 -6.61
CA GLN A 111 -0.12 2.58 -6.69
C GLN A 111 0.20 3.86 -5.95
N PHE A 112 1.45 3.98 -5.54
CA PHE A 112 2.06 5.28 -5.32
C PHE A 112 2.89 5.65 -6.54
N SER A 113 2.87 6.94 -6.90
CA SER A 113 3.61 7.48 -8.02
C SER A 113 4.23 8.82 -7.62
N VAL A 114 5.31 9.20 -8.29
CA VAL A 114 6.02 10.45 -8.02
C VAL A 114 6.29 11.20 -9.32
N PHE A 115 6.17 12.53 -9.26
CA PHE A 115 6.51 13.47 -10.31
C PHE A 115 7.49 14.47 -9.73
N VAL A 116 8.58 14.75 -10.43
CA VAL A 116 9.62 15.69 -10.02
C VAL A 116 9.82 16.70 -11.14
N SER A 117 9.76 17.98 -10.80
CA SER A 117 10.03 19.09 -11.69
C SER A 117 11.17 19.95 -11.14
N ARG A 118 12.13 20.30 -11.98
CA ARG A 118 13.27 21.15 -11.62
C ARG A 118 13.22 22.49 -12.37
N PRO A 119 13.81 23.57 -11.81
CA PRO A 119 13.84 24.90 -12.44
C PRO A 119 14.47 24.95 -13.84
N ASN A 120 15.32 23.98 -14.18
CA ASN A 120 15.94 23.87 -15.51
C ASN A 120 15.01 23.26 -16.57
N GLY A 121 13.74 22.99 -16.23
CA GLY A 121 12.74 22.39 -17.11
C GLY A 121 12.79 20.86 -17.16
N LYS A 122 13.71 20.21 -16.44
CA LYS A 122 13.76 18.74 -16.35
C LYS A 122 12.56 18.25 -15.53
N LYS A 123 11.72 17.44 -16.16
CA LYS A 123 10.62 16.73 -15.50
C LYS A 123 10.86 15.21 -15.56
N SER A 124 10.62 14.51 -14.47
CA SER A 124 10.61 13.05 -14.44
C SER A 124 9.41 12.55 -13.65
N SER A 125 8.91 11.38 -14.02
CA SER A 125 7.83 10.73 -13.30
C SER A 125 7.93 9.22 -13.42
N THR A 126 7.48 8.54 -12.37
CA THR A 126 7.40 7.09 -12.37
C THR A 126 6.36 6.58 -11.38
N VAL A 127 5.75 5.46 -11.71
CA VAL A 127 5.04 4.63 -10.74
C VAL A 127 6.08 3.97 -9.83
N LEU A 128 5.90 4.04 -8.51
CA LEU A 128 6.83 3.50 -7.50
C LEU A 128 6.72 1.96 -7.34
N CYS A 129 6.59 1.27 -8.48
CA CYS A 129 6.50 -0.16 -8.61
C CYS A 129 7.21 -0.60 -9.90
N PRO A 130 8.15 -1.57 -9.86
CA PRO A 130 8.82 -2.03 -11.06
C PRO A 130 7.83 -2.62 -12.06
N ARG A 131 8.03 -2.32 -13.34
CA ARG A 131 7.08 -2.66 -14.42
C ARG A 131 6.65 -4.13 -14.37
N ASN A 132 5.35 -4.36 -14.18
CA ASN A 132 4.75 -5.69 -14.21
C ASN A 132 4.37 -6.06 -15.65
N PRO A 133 4.78 -7.23 -16.18
CA PRO A 133 4.41 -7.68 -17.53
C PRO A 133 2.90 -7.73 -17.80
N GLU A 134 2.06 -7.90 -16.79
CA GLU A 134 0.60 -7.92 -16.94
C GLU A 134 0.02 -6.54 -17.26
N VAL A 135 0.69 -5.45 -16.83
CA VAL A 135 0.35 -4.08 -17.26
C VAL A 135 0.46 -3.94 -18.79
N LEU A 136 1.36 -4.70 -19.43
CA LEU A 136 1.54 -4.70 -20.89
C LEU A 136 0.43 -5.42 -21.66
N LYS A 137 -0.37 -6.25 -20.98
CA LYS A 137 -1.48 -6.99 -21.61
C LYS A 137 -2.79 -6.19 -21.65
N GLY A 138 -2.87 -5.08 -20.90
CA GLY A 138 -4.03 -4.18 -20.86
C GLY A 138 -4.05 -3.16 -22.01
N SER A 139 -5.13 -2.38 -22.12
CA SER A 139 -5.29 -1.34 -23.15
C SER A 139 -4.29 -0.17 -22.96
N ALA A 140 -3.09 -0.34 -23.49
CA ALA A 140 -1.97 0.60 -23.38
C ALA A 140 -2.28 2.02 -23.90
N SER A 141 -3.32 2.21 -24.71
CA SER A 141 -3.65 3.50 -25.32
C SER A 141 -4.36 4.48 -24.39
N SER A 142 -5.16 4.01 -23.42
CA SER A 142 -5.97 4.86 -22.52
C SER A 142 -6.01 4.43 -21.05
N GLY A 143 -5.63 3.18 -20.73
CA GLY A 143 -5.68 2.64 -19.37
C GLY A 143 -4.41 2.90 -18.56
N ILE A 144 -4.29 2.26 -17.39
CA ILE A 144 -3.12 2.39 -16.48
C ILE A 144 -1.78 1.99 -17.12
N GLY A 145 -1.80 1.24 -18.23
CA GLY A 145 -0.60 0.92 -19.01
C GLY A 145 0.06 2.13 -19.69
N SER A 146 -0.64 3.27 -19.75
CA SER A 146 -0.13 4.55 -20.26
C SER A 146 0.68 5.37 -19.24
N TRP A 147 0.66 4.98 -17.96
CA TRP A 147 1.47 5.61 -16.93
C TRP A 147 2.96 5.33 -17.13
N ASP A 148 3.81 6.13 -16.48
CA ASP A 148 5.26 5.95 -16.56
C ASP A 148 5.70 4.81 -15.65
N TRP A 149 5.72 3.59 -16.15
CA TRP A 149 6.26 2.42 -15.44
C TRP A 149 7.77 2.29 -15.66
N ASN A 150 8.52 3.31 -15.23
CA ASN A 150 9.94 3.47 -15.55
C ASN A 150 10.88 2.92 -14.47
N LEU A 151 10.37 2.58 -13.28
CA LEU A 151 11.19 2.09 -12.18
C LEU A 151 11.75 0.69 -12.51
N ASP A 152 13.07 0.53 -12.52
CA ASP A 152 13.70 -0.79 -12.65
C ASP A 152 13.77 -1.53 -11.30
N GLY A 153 13.94 -0.80 -10.20
CA GLY A 153 14.03 -1.30 -8.83
C GLY A 153 15.44 -1.70 -8.37
N GLU A 154 16.50 -1.41 -9.12
CA GLU A 154 17.89 -1.75 -8.77
C GLU A 154 18.40 -0.91 -7.59
N SER A 155 18.20 0.40 -7.66
CA SER A 155 18.53 1.36 -6.58
C SER A 155 17.44 1.45 -5.51
N CYS A 156 16.55 0.47 -5.44
CA CYS A 156 15.43 0.47 -4.50
C CYS A 156 15.45 -0.76 -3.59
N THR A 157 15.29 -0.53 -2.29
CA THR A 157 15.34 -1.59 -1.28
C THR A 157 14.08 -1.55 -0.42
N TYR A 158 13.40 -2.69 -0.33
CA TYR A 158 12.32 -2.91 0.62
C TYR A 158 12.86 -3.49 1.92
N HIS A 159 12.35 -3.01 3.04
CA HIS A 159 12.69 -3.41 4.40
C HIS A 159 11.41 -3.85 5.13
N ALA A 160 11.48 -4.94 5.88
CA ALA A 160 10.37 -5.42 6.70
C ALA A 160 10.78 -5.74 8.13
N LEU A 161 9.97 -5.27 9.07
CA LEU A 161 9.99 -5.66 10.47
C LEU A 161 8.56 -5.46 11.02
N TYR A 162 7.73 -6.50 10.89
CA TYR A 162 6.29 -6.44 11.23
C TYR A 162 6.06 -5.79 12.61
N PRO A 163 5.11 -4.84 12.74
CA PRO A 163 4.07 -4.45 11.78
C PRO A 163 4.48 -3.32 10.82
N ARG A 164 5.78 -3.03 10.72
CA ARG A 164 6.32 -1.96 9.89
C ARG A 164 7.03 -2.49 8.65
N ALA A 165 7.00 -1.70 7.61
CA ALA A 165 7.84 -1.89 6.44
C ALA A 165 8.26 -0.55 5.86
N TRP A 166 9.32 -0.55 5.07
CA TRP A 166 9.82 0.62 4.38
C TRP A 166 10.19 0.25 2.95
N THR A 167 10.05 1.20 2.04
CA THR A 167 10.70 1.14 0.73
C THR A 167 11.54 2.38 0.55
N VAL A 168 12.84 2.17 0.31
CA VAL A 168 13.81 3.21 0.02
C VAL A 168 14.01 3.24 -1.49
N TYR A 169 13.78 4.41 -2.10
CA TYR A 169 14.04 4.69 -3.50
C TYR A 169 15.21 5.69 -3.55
N GLU A 170 16.39 5.24 -3.99
CA GLU A 170 17.60 6.06 -4.06
C GLU A 170 17.82 6.53 -5.49
N GLY A 171 17.73 7.84 -5.72
CA GLY A 171 18.02 8.43 -7.03
C GLY A 171 16.95 8.18 -8.09
N GLU A 172 15.74 7.75 -7.71
CA GLU A 172 14.66 7.37 -8.62
C GLU A 172 13.38 8.18 -8.31
N PRO A 173 12.74 8.83 -9.31
CA PRO A 173 13.13 8.97 -10.71
C PRO A 173 14.13 10.14 -10.96
N ASP A 174 14.67 10.73 -9.90
CA ASP A 174 15.63 11.83 -9.98
C ASP A 174 16.88 11.49 -9.15
N PRO A 175 18.09 11.48 -9.75
CA PRO A 175 19.33 11.06 -9.08
C PRO A 175 19.70 11.82 -7.80
N GLU A 176 19.21 13.04 -7.62
CA GLU A 176 19.50 13.86 -6.43
C GLU A 176 18.34 13.84 -5.41
N ILE A 177 17.30 13.03 -5.63
CA ILE A 177 16.18 12.84 -4.71
C ILE A 177 16.22 11.43 -4.11
N SER A 178 16.06 11.34 -2.80
CA SER A 178 15.80 10.09 -2.08
C SER A 178 14.39 10.11 -1.49
N ILE A 179 13.67 9.00 -1.65
CA ILE A 179 12.30 8.84 -1.15
C ILE A 179 12.26 7.62 -0.23
N ILE A 180 11.68 7.79 0.96
CA ILE A 180 11.45 6.71 1.91
C ILE A 180 9.95 6.63 2.18
N SER A 181 9.32 5.55 1.71
CA SER A 181 7.93 5.21 2.02
C SER A 181 7.92 4.29 3.23
N SER A 182 7.45 4.78 4.37
CA SER A 182 7.28 3.98 5.59
C SER A 182 5.81 3.58 5.71
N GLN A 183 5.52 2.30 5.94
CA GLN A 183 4.17 1.80 6.18
C GLN A 183 4.03 1.17 7.56
N ILE A 184 2.87 1.31 8.17
CA ILE A 184 2.53 0.68 9.44
C ILE A 184 1.03 0.37 9.52
N SER A 185 0.72 -0.78 10.11
CA SER A 185 -0.62 -1.12 10.59
C SER A 185 -0.62 -1.14 12.12
N PRO A 186 -1.74 -0.81 12.77
CA PRO A 186 -1.80 -0.87 14.21
C PRO A 186 -1.77 -2.33 14.67
N PHE A 187 -0.66 -2.72 15.27
CA PHE A 187 -0.51 -4.00 15.96
C PHE A 187 0.28 -3.71 17.24
N ILE A 188 -0.46 -3.48 18.32
CA ILE A 188 0.07 -2.97 19.58
C ILE A 188 -0.24 -4.02 20.66
N PRO A 189 0.79 -4.66 21.25
CA PRO A 189 0.58 -5.62 22.33
C PRO A 189 -0.25 -5.02 23.46
N HIS A 190 -1.15 -5.83 24.03
CA HIS A 190 -2.09 -5.44 25.11
C HIS A 190 -3.07 -4.32 24.75
N ASN A 191 -3.18 -3.95 23.48
CA ASN A 191 -4.20 -3.05 22.97
C ASN A 191 -5.10 -3.80 21.99
N TYR A 192 -6.39 -3.87 22.28
CA TYR A 192 -7.36 -4.61 21.47
C TYR A 192 -8.23 -3.72 20.59
N LYS A 193 -8.18 -2.40 20.80
CA LYS A 193 -9.02 -1.43 20.09
C LYS A 193 -8.33 -0.92 18.84
N GLU A 194 -7.26 -0.15 19.00
CA GLU A 194 -6.51 0.38 17.87
C GLU A 194 -5.91 -0.75 17.03
N SER A 195 -5.44 -1.83 17.68
CA SER A 195 -4.94 -3.02 16.97
C SER A 195 -5.99 -3.71 16.10
N SER A 196 -7.28 -3.44 16.26
CA SER A 196 -8.34 -4.00 15.42
C SER A 196 -8.75 -3.09 14.27
N PHE A 197 -8.15 -1.90 14.13
CA PHE A 197 -8.57 -0.95 13.10
C PHE A 197 -8.19 -1.44 11.70
N PRO A 198 -9.10 -1.36 10.71
CA PRO A 198 -8.82 -1.71 9.31
C PRO A 198 -8.11 -0.53 8.61
N VAL A 199 -6.94 -0.14 9.13
CA VAL A 199 -6.20 1.03 8.67
C VAL A 199 -4.71 0.73 8.54
N SER A 200 -4.08 1.40 7.59
CA SER A 200 -2.63 1.50 7.50
C SER A 200 -2.24 2.93 7.16
N VAL A 201 -1.09 3.34 7.67
CA VAL A 201 -0.52 4.68 7.43
C VAL A 201 0.70 4.55 6.54
N PHE A 202 0.80 5.40 5.54
CA PHE A 202 1.98 5.58 4.72
C PHE A 202 2.58 6.96 5.00
N LYS A 203 3.83 7.00 5.46
CA LYS A 203 4.60 8.23 5.65
C LYS A 203 5.70 8.29 4.61
N PHE A 204 5.67 9.33 3.78
CA PHE A 204 6.73 9.62 2.83
C PHE A 204 7.70 10.63 3.43
N THR A 205 8.99 10.34 3.31
CA THR A 205 10.08 11.28 3.62
C THR A 205 10.87 11.48 2.35
N LEU A 206 10.95 12.72 1.88
CA LEU A 206 11.69 13.10 0.68
C LEU A 206 12.92 13.89 1.09
N SER A 207 14.04 13.66 0.41
CA SER A 207 15.30 14.37 0.67
C SER A 207 15.93 14.78 -0.65
N ASN A 208 16.23 16.07 -0.81
CA ASN A 208 16.91 16.62 -1.97
C ASN A 208 18.37 16.90 -1.60
N SER A 209 19.30 16.13 -2.18
CA SER A 209 20.75 16.33 -2.04
C SER A 209 21.34 17.21 -3.15
N GLY A 210 20.52 17.62 -4.11
CA GLY A 210 20.91 18.45 -5.23
C GLY A 210 21.08 19.92 -4.86
N LYS A 211 21.66 20.69 -5.79
CA LYS A 211 21.94 22.12 -5.59
C LYS A 211 20.74 23.03 -5.87
N THR A 212 19.73 22.51 -6.56
CA THR A 212 18.52 23.26 -6.95
C THR A 212 17.30 22.73 -6.21
N SER A 213 16.30 23.58 -6.04
CA SER A 213 14.97 23.14 -5.59
C SER A 213 14.36 22.12 -6.56
N ALA A 214 13.37 21.38 -6.07
CA ALA A 214 12.58 20.45 -6.85
C ALA A 214 11.13 20.51 -6.35
N ASP A 215 10.19 20.64 -7.27
CA ASP A 215 8.76 20.52 -6.99
C ASP A 215 8.39 19.03 -7.13
N ILE A 216 7.77 18.46 -6.11
CA ILE A 216 7.49 17.02 -6.04
C ILE A 216 6.02 16.78 -5.76
N THR A 217 5.37 16.03 -6.65
CA THR A 217 4.01 15.53 -6.45
C THR A 217 4.05 14.06 -6.11
N LEU A 218 3.44 13.68 -4.99
CA LEU A 218 3.13 12.28 -4.65
C LEU A 218 1.66 11.99 -4.99
N LEU A 219 1.44 10.96 -5.78
CA LEU A 219 0.10 10.50 -6.16
C LEU A 219 -0.17 9.14 -5.51
N PHE A 220 -1.32 9.01 -4.84
CA PHE A 220 -1.84 7.72 -4.38
C PHE A 220 -3.13 7.39 -5.13
N THR A 221 -3.13 6.30 -5.91
CA THR A 221 -4.29 5.82 -6.65
C THR A 221 -4.87 4.57 -6.01
N TRP A 222 -6.19 4.44 -6.07
CA TRP A 222 -6.91 3.27 -5.54
C TRP A 222 -8.12 2.94 -6.43
N ALA A 223 -8.27 1.67 -6.77
CA ALA A 223 -9.43 1.15 -7.48
C ALA A 223 -10.57 0.88 -6.51
N ASN A 224 -11.80 1.10 -6.96
CA ASN A 224 -12.99 0.69 -6.23
C ASN A 224 -13.22 -0.83 -6.43
N SER A 225 -12.36 -1.63 -5.79
CA SER A 225 -12.27 -3.09 -5.97
C SER A 225 -11.81 -3.75 -4.67
N VAL A 226 -12.33 -4.94 -4.40
CA VAL A 226 -11.88 -5.83 -3.32
C VAL A 226 -10.96 -6.95 -3.83
N GLY A 227 -10.44 -6.81 -5.05
CA GLY A 227 -9.61 -7.81 -5.73
C GLY A 227 -10.40 -8.64 -6.75
N GLY A 228 -9.71 -9.57 -7.43
CA GLY A 228 -10.31 -10.44 -8.44
C GLY A 228 -11.01 -9.67 -9.55
N THR A 229 -12.24 -10.07 -9.89
CA THR A 229 -13.09 -9.41 -10.89
C THR A 229 -14.13 -8.48 -10.28
N SER A 230 -13.98 -8.11 -9.00
CA SER A 230 -15.00 -7.37 -8.25
C SER A 230 -15.29 -5.98 -8.82
N GLU A 231 -14.33 -5.37 -9.52
CA GLU A 231 -14.51 -4.08 -10.21
C GLU A 231 -15.63 -4.07 -11.26
N PHE A 232 -16.01 -5.25 -11.78
CA PHE A 232 -17.07 -5.41 -12.77
C PHE A 232 -18.45 -5.68 -12.15
N SER A 233 -18.56 -5.76 -10.81
CA SER A 233 -19.84 -6.05 -10.15
C SER A 233 -20.82 -4.87 -10.13
N GLY A 234 -20.35 -3.67 -10.52
CA GLY A 234 -21.17 -2.50 -10.82
C GLY A 234 -21.76 -1.80 -9.59
N HIS A 235 -22.41 -0.65 -9.82
CA HIS A 235 -22.98 0.21 -8.76
C HIS A 235 -21.93 0.71 -7.74
N HIS A 236 -20.68 0.77 -8.16
CA HIS A 236 -19.60 1.41 -7.42
C HIS A 236 -19.70 2.93 -7.64
N TYR A 237 -19.42 3.71 -6.61
CA TYR A 237 -19.30 5.15 -6.77
C TYR A 237 -18.25 5.70 -5.80
N ASN A 238 -17.69 6.84 -6.14
CA ASN A 238 -16.69 7.51 -5.33
C ASN A 238 -17.22 8.87 -4.89
N SER A 239 -16.83 9.31 -3.69
CA SER A 239 -17.17 10.63 -3.16
C SER A 239 -15.95 11.27 -2.53
N LYS A 240 -15.94 12.61 -2.45
CA LYS A 240 -14.87 13.35 -1.77
C LYS A 240 -15.14 13.38 -0.26
N MET A 241 -14.07 13.39 0.53
CA MET A 241 -14.13 13.65 1.96
C MET A 241 -13.17 14.76 2.34
N LYS A 242 -13.65 15.69 3.17
CA LYS A 242 -12.80 16.70 3.81
C LYS A 242 -13.19 16.81 5.27
N THR A 243 -12.21 16.73 6.16
CA THR A 243 -12.40 16.89 7.60
C THR A 243 -12.06 18.32 8.03
N LYS A 244 -12.43 18.69 9.26
CA LYS A 244 -12.12 20.01 9.82
C LYS A 244 -10.61 20.23 10.03
N ASP A 245 -9.85 19.14 10.14
CA ASP A 245 -8.44 19.15 10.50
C ASP A 245 -7.52 19.18 9.26
N GLY A 246 -8.04 19.57 8.09
CA GLY A 246 -7.23 19.64 6.86
C GLY A 246 -6.96 18.28 6.21
N VAL A 247 -7.59 17.19 6.66
CA VAL A 247 -7.50 15.89 5.98
C VAL A 247 -8.49 15.85 4.81
N HIS A 248 -7.95 15.58 3.62
CA HIS A 248 -8.62 15.51 2.33
C HIS A 248 -8.52 14.08 1.79
N GLY A 249 -9.49 13.64 0.99
CA GLY A 249 -9.49 12.25 0.52
C GLY A 249 -10.67 11.87 -0.35
N VAL A 250 -10.66 10.61 -0.77
CA VAL A 250 -11.70 10.00 -1.59
C VAL A 250 -12.20 8.74 -0.91
N LEU A 251 -13.52 8.64 -0.78
CA LEU A 251 -14.24 7.46 -0.35
C LEU A 251 -14.64 6.65 -1.58
N LEU A 252 -14.30 5.36 -1.61
CA LEU A 252 -14.66 4.44 -2.69
C LEU A 252 -15.68 3.44 -2.15
N HIS A 253 -16.95 3.66 -2.49
CA HIS A 253 -18.07 2.83 -2.04
C HIS A 253 -18.21 1.63 -2.96
N HIS A 254 -17.80 0.46 -2.46
CA HIS A 254 -17.79 -0.80 -3.18
C HIS A 254 -19.01 -1.64 -2.82
N LYS A 255 -19.83 -1.93 -3.83
CA LYS A 255 -20.96 -2.86 -3.70
C LYS A 255 -20.47 -4.27 -4.00
N THR A 256 -20.32 -5.09 -2.97
CA THR A 256 -19.84 -6.45 -3.12
C THR A 256 -20.92 -7.38 -3.72
N ALA A 257 -20.46 -8.43 -4.41
CA ALA A 257 -21.32 -9.48 -4.94
C ALA A 257 -21.39 -10.69 -3.99
N ASN A 258 -22.14 -11.73 -4.38
CA ASN A 258 -22.17 -13.05 -3.71
C ASN A 258 -22.59 -13.03 -2.23
N GLY A 259 -23.42 -12.06 -1.84
CA GLY A 259 -23.95 -11.96 -0.48
C GLY A 259 -22.97 -11.42 0.56
N HIS A 260 -21.80 -10.92 0.14
CA HIS A 260 -20.91 -10.20 1.04
C HIS A 260 -21.48 -8.82 1.40
N PRO A 261 -21.10 -8.26 2.57
CA PRO A 261 -21.48 -6.90 2.93
C PRO A 261 -20.71 -5.87 2.07
N PRO A 262 -21.29 -4.69 1.78
CA PRO A 262 -20.58 -3.63 1.06
C PRO A 262 -19.37 -3.13 1.86
N VAL A 263 -18.37 -2.62 1.15
CA VAL A 263 -17.11 -2.09 1.73
C VAL A 263 -16.92 -0.65 1.27
N THR A 264 -16.41 0.21 2.13
CA THR A 264 -15.94 1.54 1.73
C THR A 264 -14.45 1.65 2.02
N PHE A 265 -13.66 1.91 0.98
CA PHE A 265 -12.27 2.30 1.15
C PHE A 265 -12.17 3.81 1.31
N ALA A 266 -11.13 4.26 2.01
CA ALA A 266 -10.74 5.66 2.05
C ALA A 266 -9.25 5.77 1.75
N ILE A 267 -8.88 6.63 0.81
CA ILE A 267 -7.51 7.14 0.70
C ILE A 267 -7.54 8.62 1.06
N ALA A 268 -6.59 9.05 1.88
CA ALA A 268 -6.58 10.41 2.40
C ALA A 268 -5.14 10.88 2.68
N ALA A 269 -4.98 12.19 2.66
CA ALA A 269 -3.74 12.88 3.05
C ALA A 269 -4.10 14.11 3.89
N GLU A 270 -3.14 14.57 4.70
CA GLU A 270 -3.27 15.74 5.56
C GLU A 270 -2.56 16.94 4.92
N GLU A 271 -3.28 18.04 4.75
CA GLU A 271 -2.73 19.29 4.23
C GLU A 271 -1.86 19.95 5.31
N THR A 272 -0.68 20.45 4.94
CA THR A 272 0.24 21.13 5.87
C THR A 272 0.75 22.43 5.24
N GLY A 273 1.51 23.24 5.99
CA GLY A 273 2.05 24.50 5.47
C GLY A 273 2.90 24.34 4.19
N ASP A 274 3.56 23.19 4.04
CA ASP A 274 4.45 22.90 2.91
C ASP A 274 3.85 21.89 1.90
N VAL A 275 2.63 21.39 2.14
CA VAL A 275 1.99 20.35 1.32
C VAL A 275 0.57 20.75 0.96
N HIS A 276 0.33 20.95 -0.33
CA HIS A 276 -0.99 21.17 -0.90
C HIS A 276 -1.61 19.85 -1.40
N ILE A 277 -2.93 19.70 -1.28
CA ILE A 277 -3.65 18.50 -1.71
C ILE A 277 -4.61 18.80 -2.87
N SER A 278 -4.49 18.01 -3.94
CA SER A 278 -5.48 17.91 -5.01
C SER A 278 -6.13 16.52 -5.02
N GLU A 279 -7.35 16.43 -5.57
CA GLU A 279 -8.15 15.19 -5.55
C GLU A 279 -8.75 14.92 -6.93
N CYS A 280 -8.60 13.69 -7.42
CA CYS A 280 -9.32 13.15 -8.57
C CYS A 280 -10.29 12.07 -8.07
N PRO A 281 -11.59 12.36 -7.87
CA PRO A 281 -12.51 11.41 -7.25
C PRO A 281 -12.77 10.18 -8.12
N CYS A 282 -12.63 10.29 -9.44
CA CYS A 282 -12.80 9.16 -10.35
C CYS A 282 -11.99 9.34 -11.64
N PHE A 283 -11.41 8.24 -12.11
CA PHE A 283 -10.85 8.09 -13.45
C PHE A 283 -11.07 6.64 -13.92
N LEU A 284 -11.01 6.42 -15.23
CA LEU A 284 -11.20 5.09 -15.82
C LEU A 284 -9.86 4.33 -15.85
N ILE A 285 -9.80 3.21 -15.14
CA ILE A 285 -8.63 2.31 -15.08
C ILE A 285 -8.42 1.59 -16.43
N SER A 286 -9.52 1.21 -17.09
CA SER A 286 -9.54 0.56 -18.40
C SER A 286 -10.89 0.75 -19.11
N GLY A 287 -10.95 0.43 -20.41
CA GLY A 287 -12.17 0.49 -21.21
C GLY A 287 -12.44 1.85 -21.89
N ASN A 288 -13.59 1.95 -22.56
CA ASN A 288 -13.97 3.08 -23.42
C ASN A 288 -15.21 3.83 -22.89
N SER A 289 -15.41 3.84 -21.57
CA SER A 289 -16.53 4.58 -20.96
C SER A 289 -16.29 6.10 -21.04
N LEU A 290 -17.36 6.88 -20.86
CA LEU A 290 -17.27 8.33 -20.75
C LEU A 290 -16.65 8.72 -19.40
N GLY A 291 -15.60 9.55 -19.41
CA GLY A 291 -14.92 10.05 -18.21
C GLY A 291 -13.44 10.31 -18.45
N VAL A 292 -12.76 10.87 -17.44
CA VAL A 292 -11.31 11.06 -17.48
C VAL A 292 -10.63 9.70 -17.46
N THR A 293 -9.82 9.42 -18.47
CA THR A 293 -9.05 8.18 -18.58
C THR A 293 -7.84 8.19 -17.65
N ALA A 294 -7.31 7.01 -17.33
CA ALA A 294 -6.04 6.88 -16.60
C ALA A 294 -4.89 7.63 -17.30
N LYS A 295 -4.89 7.68 -18.65
CA LYS A 295 -3.93 8.45 -19.43
C LYS A 295 -4.09 9.95 -19.23
N GLU A 296 -5.30 10.48 -19.38
CA GLU A 296 -5.57 11.92 -19.23
C GLU A 296 -5.24 12.41 -17.82
N MET A 297 -5.65 11.66 -16.80
CA MET A 297 -5.28 11.95 -15.41
C MET A 297 -3.76 12.02 -15.23
N TRP A 298 -3.01 11.08 -15.80
CA TRP A 298 -1.55 11.09 -15.72
C TRP A 298 -0.91 12.29 -16.42
N GLN A 299 -1.43 12.68 -17.59
CA GLN A 299 -0.92 13.85 -18.33
C GLN A 299 -1.25 15.16 -17.64
N GLU A 300 -2.44 15.29 -17.06
CA GLU A 300 -2.81 16.46 -16.26
C GLU A 300 -1.81 16.66 -15.12
N ILE A 301 -1.49 15.61 -14.38
CA ILE A 301 -0.53 15.68 -13.27
C ILE A 301 0.85 16.10 -13.76
N LYS A 302 1.32 15.60 -14.91
CA LYS A 302 2.60 16.04 -15.52
C LYS A 302 2.63 17.52 -15.90
N GLN A 303 1.49 18.10 -16.23
CA GLN A 303 1.39 19.52 -16.58
C GLN A 303 1.42 20.39 -15.34
N VAL A 304 0.68 20.00 -14.30
CA VAL A 304 0.56 20.79 -13.05
C VAL A 304 1.68 20.54 -12.04
N SER A 305 2.47 19.46 -12.19
CA SER A 305 3.66 19.17 -11.38
C SER A 305 4.93 19.84 -11.90
#